data_AF-A0A6I4LTG0-F1
#
_entry.id   AF-A0A6I4LTG0-F1
#
_cell.length_a   1.000
_cell.length_b   1.000
_cell.length_c   1.000
_cell.angle_alpha   90.00
_cell.angle_beta   90.00
_cell.angle_gamma   90.00
#
_symmetry.space_group_name_H-M   'P 1'
#
loop_
_entity.id
_entity.type
_entity.pdbx_description
1 polymer ?
#
loop_
_entity_poly.entity_id
_entity_poly.type
_entity_poly.pdbx_seq_one_letter_code
_entity_poly.pdbx_strand_id
1 'polypeptide(L)'
;MNKRLIVCIAVLLALSGCSSETEGGSVPGDSKFADELQTKLLDAKPGDVILIPEGKFSFTRGLSLSVDGVTIRGAGMDKSILSFKGQVAGAEGLLVTASDFTIENLAIEDTKGDALKITKGNNIVIRSVRTEWTGGYSTRNGAYGIYPVQTTNVLMEDNVAIGASDAGIYVGQSKNVVVRRNRAEFNVAGIEIENTIDADVYENLAANNTGGILVFNMPNLPQEGKNTRVFNNKVIKNNTENFGHKGTPVASIPAGTGISINSNDHVEIFGNEVVENNTANIIVSSLFSTNYSNDKKAPNYDPYPESIYIYGNKFSGGGGSPDGMDLKALKVSLFGINGRFPDILWDGYFNKALLVNGQLPMAMRICINNGASGIANADGPGGYKNPSTDITPHKCDLPKLPPVKLESAAR
;
A
#
# COMPACT_ATOMS: atom_id res chain seq x y z
N MET A 1 -2.84 -84.87 30.54
CA MET A 1 -4.09 -84.90 29.76
C MET A 1 -3.90 -83.99 28.55
N ASN A 2 -3.74 -84.60 27.36
CA ASN A 2 -3.76 -84.07 25.98
C ASN A 2 -3.33 -82.61 25.72
N LYS A 3 -2.11 -82.40 25.19
CA LYS A 3 -1.78 -82.22 23.76
C LYS A 3 -2.47 -81.00 23.10
N ARG A 4 -1.68 -79.95 22.82
CA ARG A 4 -1.39 -79.49 21.44
C ARG A 4 -0.33 -78.36 21.42
N LEU A 5 0.82 -78.76 20.88
CA LEU A 5 1.82 -77.94 20.21
C LEU A 5 1.19 -77.30 18.95
N ILE A 6 1.47 -76.03 18.63
CA ILE A 6 1.59 -75.49 17.26
C ILE A 6 2.47 -74.23 17.31
N VAL A 7 3.53 -74.31 16.51
CA VAL A 7 4.50 -73.30 16.10
C VAL A 7 3.84 -72.37 15.08
N CYS A 8 4.21 -71.08 15.00
CA CYS A 8 4.66 -70.43 13.74
C CYS A 8 4.64 -68.89 13.75
N ILE A 9 5.82 -68.36 13.42
CA ILE A 9 6.10 -67.31 12.41
C ILE A 9 5.65 -65.88 12.75
N ALA A 10 6.66 -65.09 13.14
CA ALA A 10 6.66 -63.65 12.98
C ALA A 10 6.70 -63.29 11.48
N VAL A 11 5.67 -62.58 11.02
CA VAL A 11 5.62 -61.97 9.68
C VAL A 11 5.88 -60.48 9.84
N LEU A 12 7.00 -60.01 9.30
CA LEU A 12 7.22 -58.59 8.99
C LEU A 12 6.34 -58.23 7.79
N LEU A 13 5.32 -57.40 8.00
CA LEU A 13 4.55 -56.76 6.94
C LEU A 13 5.06 -55.32 6.77
N ALA A 14 5.83 -55.12 5.70
CA ALA A 14 6.08 -53.80 5.14
C ALA A 14 4.77 -53.27 4.52
N LEU A 15 4.18 -52.25 5.15
CA LEU A 15 3.08 -51.50 4.56
C LEU A 15 3.66 -50.32 3.79
N SER A 16 3.83 -50.53 2.49
CA SER A 16 3.93 -49.48 1.48
C SER A 16 2.61 -48.69 1.43
N GLY A 17 2.53 -47.61 2.20
CA GLY A 17 1.49 -46.60 2.03
C GLY A 17 1.92 -45.61 0.97
N CYS A 18 1.25 -45.63 -0.19
CA CYS A 18 1.32 -44.55 -1.15
C CYS A 18 0.80 -43.26 -0.50
N SER A 19 1.70 -42.41 -0.03
CA SER A 19 1.40 -40.99 0.08
C SER A 19 1.33 -40.46 -1.34
N SER A 20 0.13 -40.09 -1.78
CA SER A 20 -0.01 -39.14 -2.88
C SER A 20 0.53 -37.80 -2.38
N GLU A 21 1.84 -37.64 -2.50
CA GLU A 21 2.44 -36.32 -2.60
C GLU A 21 1.82 -35.69 -3.84
N THR A 22 0.89 -34.77 -3.64
CA THR A 22 0.63 -33.72 -4.63
C THR A 22 1.87 -32.84 -4.67
N GLU A 23 2.93 -33.36 -5.28
CA GLU A 23 3.93 -32.54 -5.95
C GLU A 23 3.14 -31.74 -7.00
N GLY A 24 3.13 -30.42 -6.83
CA GLY A 24 2.71 -29.49 -7.88
C GLY A 24 3.70 -29.59 -9.02
N GLY A 25 3.58 -30.66 -9.81
CA GLY A 25 4.34 -30.85 -11.03
C GLY A 25 3.99 -29.73 -11.99
N SER A 26 5.01 -28.99 -12.42
CA SER A 26 4.94 -28.16 -13.60
C SER A 26 4.50 -29.02 -14.79
N VAL A 27 3.21 -29.00 -15.12
CA VAL A 27 2.84 -28.34 -16.38
C VAL A 27 3.86 -28.46 -17.51
N PRO A 28 4.12 -29.59 -18.21
CA PRO A 28 5.15 -29.60 -19.27
C PRO A 28 4.91 -28.57 -20.40
N GLY A 29 3.71 -27.99 -20.49
CA GLY A 29 3.40 -26.85 -21.35
C GLY A 29 3.76 -25.46 -20.79
N ASP A 30 3.98 -25.34 -19.47
CA ASP A 30 4.21 -24.05 -18.79
C ASP A 30 5.58 -23.45 -19.13
N SER A 31 6.63 -24.29 -19.26
CA SER A 31 7.98 -23.80 -19.59
C SER A 31 8.04 -23.20 -20.99
N LYS A 32 7.29 -23.78 -21.94
CA LYS A 32 7.28 -23.32 -23.33
C LYS A 32 6.66 -21.93 -23.43
N PHE A 33 5.53 -21.69 -22.76
CA PHE A 33 4.92 -20.36 -22.75
C PHE A 33 5.81 -19.34 -22.04
N ALA A 34 6.45 -19.72 -20.94
CA ALA A 34 7.36 -18.82 -20.23
C ALA A 34 8.51 -18.35 -21.14
N ASP A 35 9.14 -19.28 -21.87
CA ASP A 35 10.19 -18.97 -22.84
C ASP A 35 9.64 -18.09 -24.00
N GLU A 36 8.47 -18.44 -24.55
CA GLU A 36 7.83 -17.67 -25.62
C GLU A 36 7.49 -16.23 -25.19
N LEU A 37 6.97 -16.03 -23.97
CA LEU A 37 6.67 -14.71 -23.44
C LEU A 37 7.96 -13.91 -23.22
N GLN A 38 8.99 -14.55 -22.67
CA GLN A 38 10.28 -13.90 -22.48
C GLN A 38 10.88 -13.42 -23.81
N THR A 39 10.84 -14.25 -24.86
CA THR A 39 11.27 -13.86 -26.21
C THR A 39 10.43 -12.69 -26.75
N LYS A 40 9.10 -12.73 -26.61
CA LYS A 40 8.23 -11.63 -27.04
C LYS A 40 8.54 -10.30 -26.35
N LEU A 41 8.88 -10.33 -25.06
CA LEU A 41 9.25 -9.13 -24.31
C LEU A 41 10.61 -8.57 -24.75
N LEU A 42 11.56 -9.45 -25.09
CA LEU A 42 12.89 -9.05 -25.59
C LEU A 42 12.83 -8.48 -27.01
N ASP A 43 11.99 -9.04 -27.87
CA ASP A 43 11.86 -8.66 -29.28
C ASP A 43 10.82 -7.56 -29.52
N ALA A 44 10.17 -7.07 -28.45
CA ALA A 44 9.10 -6.10 -28.51
C ALA A 44 9.52 -4.79 -29.21
N LYS A 45 8.58 -4.18 -29.91
CA LYS A 45 8.73 -2.90 -30.61
C LYS A 45 7.64 -1.92 -30.18
N PRO A 46 7.88 -0.61 -30.33
CA PRO A 46 6.84 0.38 -30.06
C PRO A 46 5.57 0.12 -30.87
N GLY A 47 4.43 0.11 -30.19
CA GLY A 47 3.11 -0.22 -30.75
C GLY A 47 2.71 -1.69 -30.63
N ASP A 48 3.61 -2.58 -30.19
CA ASP A 48 3.30 -4.00 -30.03
C ASP A 48 2.28 -4.23 -28.91
N VAL A 49 1.41 -5.21 -29.15
CA VAL A 49 0.47 -5.74 -28.16
C VAL A 49 0.84 -7.20 -27.89
N ILE A 50 1.38 -7.46 -26.71
CA ILE A 50 1.74 -8.79 -26.23
C ILE A 50 0.53 -9.40 -25.52
N LEU A 51 -0.09 -10.39 -26.17
CA LEU A 51 -1.24 -11.10 -25.63
C LEU A 51 -0.82 -12.26 -24.73
N ILE A 52 -1.40 -12.31 -23.54
CA ILE A 52 -1.32 -13.44 -22.60
C ILE A 52 -2.64 -14.21 -22.70
N PRO A 53 -2.64 -15.47 -23.19
CA PRO A 53 -3.85 -16.25 -23.30
C PRO A 53 -4.41 -16.62 -21.91
N GLU A 54 -5.62 -17.17 -21.89
CA GLU A 54 -6.16 -17.81 -20.68
C GLU A 54 -5.28 -19.00 -20.28
N GLY A 55 -4.96 -19.08 -18.99
CA GLY A 55 -4.09 -20.08 -18.41
C GLY A 55 -3.33 -19.56 -17.19
N LYS A 56 -2.77 -20.50 -16.42
CA LYS A 56 -1.81 -20.21 -15.35
C LYS A 56 -0.45 -20.70 -15.78
N PHE A 57 0.51 -19.78 -15.85
CA PHE A 57 1.83 -20.01 -16.41
C PHE A 57 2.89 -19.86 -15.33
N SER A 58 3.75 -20.87 -15.21
CA SER A 58 4.76 -20.95 -14.16
C SER A 58 6.09 -20.33 -14.59
N PHE A 59 6.63 -19.42 -13.78
CA PHE A 59 7.90 -18.74 -14.02
C PHE A 59 8.90 -19.03 -12.90
N THR A 60 10.14 -19.33 -13.28
CA THR A 60 11.27 -19.52 -12.36
C THR A 60 12.20 -18.30 -12.33
N ARG A 61 11.98 -17.33 -13.21
CA ARG A 61 12.78 -16.10 -13.36
C ARG A 61 11.85 -14.90 -13.58
N GLY A 62 12.26 -13.73 -13.11
CA GLY A 62 11.54 -12.47 -13.38
C GLY A 62 11.53 -12.11 -14.87
N LEU A 63 10.48 -11.41 -15.28
CA LEU A 63 10.30 -10.87 -16.63
C LEU A 63 10.73 -9.40 -16.68
N SER A 64 11.16 -8.94 -17.85
CA SER A 64 11.56 -7.53 -18.04
C SER A 64 11.13 -6.98 -19.39
N LEU A 65 10.75 -5.70 -19.41
CA LEU A 65 10.45 -4.94 -20.63
C LEU A 65 11.11 -3.56 -20.54
N SER A 66 11.78 -3.13 -21.61
CA SER A 66 12.45 -1.82 -21.68
C SER A 66 12.14 -1.05 -22.96
N VAL A 67 11.00 -1.34 -23.58
CA VAL A 67 10.58 -0.77 -24.87
C VAL A 67 9.31 0.05 -24.66
N ASP A 68 9.36 1.31 -25.08
CA ASP A 68 8.24 2.25 -25.01
C ASP A 68 7.09 1.84 -25.95
N GLY A 69 5.87 2.26 -25.62
CA GLY A 69 4.71 2.11 -26.51
C GLY A 69 4.14 0.69 -26.57
N VAL A 70 4.50 -0.18 -25.63
CA VAL A 70 4.07 -1.59 -25.61
C VAL A 70 2.84 -1.76 -24.71
N THR A 71 1.92 -2.63 -25.14
CA THR A 71 0.80 -3.10 -24.33
C THR A 71 0.97 -4.58 -23.97
N ILE A 72 0.83 -4.93 -22.69
CA ILE A 72 0.67 -6.32 -22.24
C ILE A 72 -0.80 -6.53 -21.86
N ARG A 73 -1.47 -7.51 -22.49
CA ARG A 73 -2.91 -7.72 -22.29
C ARG A 73 -3.22 -9.19 -22.06
N GLY A 74 -3.85 -9.52 -20.94
CA GLY A 74 -4.42 -10.84 -20.69
C GLY A 74 -5.91 -10.96 -21.04
N ALA A 75 -6.47 -12.13 -20.78
CA ALA A 75 -7.88 -12.46 -20.99
C ALA A 75 -8.79 -12.09 -19.79
N GLY A 76 -8.22 -11.59 -18.70
CA GLY A 76 -8.87 -11.24 -17.43
C GLY A 76 -7.97 -11.60 -16.25
N MET A 77 -8.06 -10.84 -15.15
CA MET A 77 -7.21 -11.07 -13.96
C MET A 77 -7.40 -12.43 -13.29
N ASP A 78 -8.55 -13.08 -13.50
CA ASP A 78 -8.83 -14.43 -13.00
C ASP A 78 -8.57 -15.52 -14.06
N LYS A 79 -8.11 -15.13 -15.25
CA LYS A 79 -7.97 -16.01 -16.42
C LYS A 79 -6.54 -16.13 -16.91
N SER A 80 -5.79 -15.03 -16.98
CA SER A 80 -4.39 -15.00 -17.40
C SER A 80 -3.51 -14.76 -16.19
N ILE A 81 -2.87 -15.81 -15.69
CA ILE A 81 -2.12 -15.78 -14.42
C ILE A 81 -0.65 -16.09 -14.68
N LEU A 82 0.23 -15.16 -14.29
CA LEU A 82 1.68 -15.34 -14.27
C LEU A 82 2.09 -15.71 -12.83
N SER A 83 2.45 -16.97 -12.60
CA SER A 83 2.76 -17.47 -11.26
C SER A 83 4.27 -17.64 -11.05
N PHE A 84 4.79 -17.00 -10.01
CA PHE A 84 6.19 -16.98 -9.63
C PHE A 84 6.49 -17.81 -8.38
N LYS A 85 5.57 -18.70 -7.98
CA LYS A 85 5.71 -19.58 -6.81
C LYS A 85 7.01 -20.39 -6.78
N GLY A 86 7.56 -20.68 -7.96
CA GLY A 86 8.85 -21.37 -8.16
C GLY A 86 10.03 -20.45 -8.51
N GLN A 87 9.94 -19.14 -8.28
CA GLN A 87 10.97 -18.18 -8.68
C GLN A 87 12.30 -18.48 -7.96
N VAL A 88 13.35 -18.76 -8.72
CA VAL A 88 14.71 -19.00 -8.21
C VAL A 88 15.66 -17.84 -8.50
N ALA A 89 15.35 -17.00 -9.49
CA ALA A 89 16.17 -15.84 -9.87
C ALA A 89 15.33 -14.57 -10.15
N GLY A 90 15.92 -13.41 -9.88
CA GLY A 90 15.22 -12.12 -9.87
C GLY A 90 14.40 -11.92 -8.60
N ALA A 91 14.11 -10.66 -8.28
CA ALA A 91 13.18 -10.32 -7.20
C ALA A 91 11.79 -10.05 -7.77
N GLU A 92 11.72 -9.36 -8.91
CA GLU A 92 10.47 -8.90 -9.49
C GLU A 92 9.75 -9.99 -10.30
N GLY A 93 8.42 -9.93 -10.36
CA GLY A 93 7.63 -10.68 -11.32
C GLY A 93 7.77 -10.11 -12.73
N LEU A 94 7.44 -8.82 -12.87
CA LEU A 94 7.64 -8.05 -14.09
C LEU A 94 8.26 -6.68 -13.77
N LEU A 95 9.45 -6.43 -14.32
CA LEU A 95 10.14 -5.14 -14.29
C LEU A 95 9.98 -4.41 -15.62
N VAL A 96 9.41 -3.22 -15.60
CA VAL A 96 9.22 -2.36 -16.77
C VAL A 96 10.02 -1.07 -16.60
N THR A 97 10.80 -0.70 -17.62
CA THR A 97 11.46 0.60 -17.73
C THR A 97 11.12 1.19 -19.09
N ALA A 98 9.94 1.81 -19.20
CA ALA A 98 9.36 2.25 -20.46
C ALA A 98 8.32 3.36 -20.26
N SER A 99 8.08 4.12 -21.32
CA SER A 99 6.98 5.09 -21.47
C SER A 99 5.89 4.57 -22.41
N ASP A 100 4.73 5.22 -22.40
CA ASP A 100 3.54 4.86 -23.20
C ASP A 100 3.16 3.38 -23.03
N PHE A 101 3.28 2.89 -21.80
CA PHE A 101 3.13 1.49 -21.45
C PHE A 101 1.74 1.22 -20.87
N THR A 102 1.09 0.17 -21.36
CA THR A 102 -0.18 -0.33 -20.80
C THR A 102 -0.03 -1.78 -20.37
N ILE A 103 -0.50 -2.10 -19.17
CA ILE A 103 -0.71 -3.48 -18.73
C ILE A 103 -2.13 -3.67 -18.25
N GLU A 104 -2.81 -4.70 -18.78
CA GLU A 104 -4.20 -4.94 -18.43
C GLU A 104 -4.65 -6.41 -18.43
N ASN A 105 -5.67 -6.69 -17.63
CA ASN A 105 -6.45 -7.93 -17.65
C ASN A 105 -5.64 -9.20 -17.35
N LEU A 106 -4.76 -9.18 -16.35
CA LEU A 106 -3.96 -10.35 -15.95
C LEU A 106 -3.64 -10.35 -14.46
N ALA A 107 -3.15 -11.47 -13.94
CA ALA A 107 -2.62 -11.58 -12.59
C ALA A 107 -1.14 -11.91 -12.55
N ILE A 108 -0.47 -11.42 -11.51
CA ILE A 108 0.90 -11.77 -11.12
C ILE A 108 0.85 -12.32 -9.70
N GLU A 109 1.26 -13.57 -9.51
CA GLU A 109 1.14 -14.28 -8.24
C GLU A 109 2.49 -14.73 -7.69
N ASP A 110 2.62 -14.69 -6.36
CA ASP A 110 3.67 -15.38 -5.59
C ASP A 110 5.12 -15.00 -5.96
N THR A 111 5.39 -13.74 -6.26
CA THR A 111 6.75 -13.25 -6.54
C THR A 111 7.61 -13.22 -5.27
N LYS A 112 8.93 -13.40 -5.42
CA LYS A 112 9.88 -13.29 -4.30
C LYS A 112 10.00 -11.87 -3.76
N GLY A 113 9.92 -10.88 -4.64
CA GLY A 113 9.94 -9.45 -4.36
C GLY A 113 8.77 -8.78 -5.08
N ASP A 114 8.98 -7.60 -5.65
CA ASP A 114 7.90 -6.77 -6.21
C ASP A 114 7.13 -7.49 -7.33
N ALA A 115 5.81 -7.47 -7.32
CA ALA A 115 5.03 -8.21 -8.32
C ALA A 115 5.09 -7.51 -9.69
N LEU A 116 4.66 -6.24 -9.75
CA LEU A 116 4.76 -5.38 -10.92
C LEU A 116 5.50 -4.11 -10.59
N LYS A 117 6.70 -3.94 -11.14
CA LYS A 117 7.51 -2.74 -10.97
C LYS A 117 7.63 -1.98 -12.27
N ILE A 118 7.28 -0.70 -12.26
CA ILE A 118 7.40 0.19 -13.42
C ILE A 118 8.24 1.38 -12.99
N THR A 119 9.35 1.64 -13.69
CA THR A 119 10.26 2.70 -13.29
C THR A 119 10.66 3.61 -14.45
N LYS A 120 10.85 4.90 -14.16
CA LYS A 120 11.39 5.90 -15.11
C LYS A 120 10.57 6.01 -16.41
N GLY A 121 9.25 6.00 -16.30
CA GLY A 121 8.32 5.99 -17.43
C GLY A 121 7.36 7.18 -17.43
N ASN A 122 6.92 7.59 -18.62
CA ASN A 122 5.84 8.56 -18.80
C ASN A 122 4.61 7.88 -19.44
N ASN A 123 3.39 8.33 -19.13
CA ASN A 123 2.14 7.81 -19.67
C ASN A 123 1.97 6.30 -19.42
N ILE A 124 1.65 5.96 -18.16
CA ILE A 124 1.54 4.57 -17.70
C ILE A 124 0.07 4.25 -17.39
N VAL A 125 -0.44 3.15 -17.95
CA VAL A 125 -1.78 2.64 -17.64
C VAL A 125 -1.68 1.24 -17.05
N ILE A 126 -2.22 1.07 -15.85
CA ILE A 126 -2.33 -0.21 -15.14
C ILE A 126 -3.81 -0.43 -14.86
N ARG A 127 -4.43 -1.35 -15.60
CA ARG A 127 -5.88 -1.55 -15.56
C ARG A 127 -6.25 -3.00 -15.32
N SER A 128 -7.12 -3.29 -14.35
CA SER A 128 -7.61 -4.65 -14.15
C SER A 128 -6.49 -5.68 -14.01
N VAL A 129 -5.43 -5.31 -13.28
CA VAL A 129 -4.32 -6.18 -12.89
C VAL A 129 -4.53 -6.66 -11.45
N ARG A 130 -4.35 -7.95 -11.21
CA ARG A 130 -4.31 -8.52 -9.84
C ARG A 130 -2.88 -8.87 -9.45
N THR A 131 -2.43 -8.43 -8.29
CA THR A 131 -1.20 -8.93 -7.65
C THR A 131 -1.58 -9.63 -6.35
N GLU A 132 -1.07 -10.83 -6.13
CA GLU A 132 -1.45 -11.63 -4.97
C GLU A 132 -0.35 -12.57 -4.50
N TRP A 133 -0.11 -12.57 -3.19
CA TRP A 133 0.57 -13.67 -2.52
C TRP A 133 -0.46 -14.67 -2.01
N THR A 134 -0.60 -15.78 -2.74
CA THR A 134 -1.70 -16.74 -2.57
C THR A 134 -1.61 -17.54 -1.27
N GLY A 135 -0.45 -17.51 -0.61
CA GLY A 135 -0.24 -18.04 0.74
C GLY A 135 -0.82 -17.18 1.87
N GLY A 136 -1.44 -16.05 1.55
CA GLY A 136 -1.89 -15.05 2.51
C GLY A 136 -0.79 -14.05 2.88
N TYR A 137 -1.14 -13.09 3.73
CA TYR A 137 -0.20 -12.05 4.16
C TYR A 137 0.94 -12.66 4.99
N SER A 138 2.18 -12.29 4.66
CA SER A 138 3.35 -12.74 5.39
C SER A 138 4.50 -11.75 5.21
N THR A 139 5.30 -11.60 6.27
CA THR A 139 6.59 -10.90 6.18
C THR A 139 7.56 -11.53 5.18
N ARG A 140 7.32 -12.76 4.68
CA ARG A 140 8.15 -13.37 3.62
C ARG A 140 7.70 -13.03 2.20
N ASN A 141 6.55 -12.36 2.05
CA ASN A 141 6.06 -11.94 0.75
C ASN A 141 6.95 -10.84 0.17
N GLY A 142 6.76 -10.56 -1.12
CA GLY A 142 7.40 -9.40 -1.74
C GLY A 142 6.85 -8.10 -1.19
N ALA A 143 7.68 -7.05 -1.29
CA ALA A 143 7.37 -5.75 -0.71
C ALA A 143 6.15 -5.12 -1.39
N TYR A 144 6.22 -4.93 -2.72
CA TYR A 144 5.21 -4.15 -3.42
C TYR A 144 4.38 -4.99 -4.40
N GLY A 145 3.06 -4.83 -4.36
CA GLY A 145 2.17 -5.43 -5.37
C GLY A 145 2.30 -4.72 -6.71
N ILE A 146 1.72 -3.52 -6.82
CA ILE A 146 1.82 -2.68 -8.02
C ILE A 146 2.64 -1.43 -7.67
N TYR A 147 3.78 -1.25 -8.36
CA TYR A 147 4.85 -0.34 -7.98
C TYR A 147 5.37 0.53 -9.14
N PRO A 148 4.60 1.53 -9.62
CA PRO A 148 5.15 2.64 -10.38
C PRO A 148 6.02 3.57 -9.51
N VAL A 149 7.22 3.90 -9.99
CA VAL A 149 8.17 4.77 -9.30
C VAL A 149 8.99 5.61 -10.26
N GLN A 150 9.21 6.88 -9.95
CA GLN A 150 9.86 7.83 -10.89
C GLN A 150 9.08 7.91 -12.21
N THR A 151 7.75 8.00 -12.13
CA THR A 151 6.86 8.00 -13.29
C THR A 151 6.06 9.30 -13.43
N THR A 152 5.59 9.61 -14.63
CA THR A 152 4.71 10.76 -14.88
C THR A 152 3.48 10.33 -15.68
N ASN A 153 2.33 10.94 -15.39
CA ASN A 153 1.04 10.63 -16.02
C ASN A 153 0.65 9.16 -15.86
N VAL A 154 0.23 8.79 -14.65
CA VAL A 154 -0.07 7.41 -14.29
C VAL A 154 -1.56 7.24 -14.01
N LEU A 155 -2.17 6.26 -14.68
CA LEU A 155 -3.52 5.78 -14.37
C LEU A 155 -3.45 4.37 -13.81
N MET A 156 -3.92 4.20 -12.58
CA MET A 156 -4.10 2.91 -11.92
C MET A 156 -5.57 2.71 -11.62
N GLU A 157 -6.24 1.85 -12.39
CA GLU A 157 -7.67 1.64 -12.21
C GLU A 157 -8.12 0.18 -12.20
N ASP A 158 -9.16 -0.10 -11.41
CA ASP A 158 -9.81 -1.40 -11.37
C ASP A 158 -8.86 -2.57 -11.01
N ASN A 159 -7.75 -2.28 -10.32
CA ASN A 159 -6.73 -3.26 -9.93
C ASN A 159 -7.04 -3.90 -8.57
N VAL A 160 -6.39 -5.03 -8.30
CA VAL A 160 -6.47 -5.76 -7.03
C VAL A 160 -5.06 -6.03 -6.52
N ALA A 161 -4.78 -5.75 -5.24
CA ALA A 161 -3.49 -6.06 -4.62
C ALA A 161 -3.68 -6.69 -3.24
N ILE A 162 -3.16 -7.90 -3.06
CA ILE A 162 -3.42 -8.72 -1.87
C ILE A 162 -2.13 -9.32 -1.30
N GLY A 163 -1.85 -9.08 -0.03
CA GLY A 163 -0.81 -9.79 0.71
C GLY A 163 0.60 -9.22 0.62
N ALA A 164 0.80 -8.01 0.10
CA ALA A 164 2.12 -7.38 -0.01
C ALA A 164 2.71 -7.09 1.38
N SER A 165 4.01 -7.38 1.58
CA SER A 165 4.69 -7.12 2.87
C SER A 165 5.07 -5.67 3.08
N ASP A 166 4.83 -4.81 2.10
CA ASP A 166 4.91 -3.37 2.18
C ASP A 166 3.58 -2.79 1.68
N ALA A 167 3.54 -2.17 0.50
CA ALA A 167 2.31 -1.64 -0.07
C ALA A 167 1.69 -2.54 -1.16
N GLY A 168 0.37 -2.74 -1.08
CA GLY A 168 -0.39 -3.43 -2.14
C GLY A 168 -0.36 -2.63 -3.43
N ILE A 169 -0.78 -1.38 -3.35
CA ILE A 169 -0.71 -0.40 -4.43
C ILE A 169 0.18 0.75 -3.97
N TYR A 170 1.24 0.99 -4.72
CA TYR A 170 2.24 2.00 -4.37
C TYR A 170 2.45 2.96 -5.54
N VAL A 171 2.64 4.24 -5.27
CA VAL A 171 3.19 5.19 -6.25
C VAL A 171 4.22 6.09 -5.60
N GLY A 172 5.44 6.10 -6.15
CA GLY A 172 6.58 6.79 -5.56
C GLY A 172 7.25 7.79 -6.49
N GLN A 173 7.68 8.94 -5.98
CA GLN A 173 8.53 9.90 -6.70
C GLN A 173 7.96 10.22 -8.10
N SER A 174 6.64 10.34 -8.19
CA SER A 174 5.92 10.44 -9.45
C SER A 174 5.16 11.76 -9.56
N LYS A 175 4.58 12.01 -10.73
CA LYS A 175 3.79 13.22 -10.99
C LYS A 175 2.53 12.92 -11.81
N ASN A 176 1.44 13.63 -11.52
CA ASN A 176 0.16 13.49 -12.21
C ASN A 176 -0.36 12.05 -12.16
N VAL A 177 -0.88 11.66 -11.00
CA VAL A 177 -1.24 10.27 -10.71
C VAL A 177 -2.74 10.17 -10.41
N VAL A 178 -3.40 9.17 -10.98
CA VAL A 178 -4.78 8.81 -10.67
C VAL A 178 -4.83 7.35 -10.22
N VAL A 179 -5.25 7.12 -8.97
CA VAL A 179 -5.46 5.79 -8.38
C VAL A 179 -6.94 5.64 -8.05
N ARG A 180 -7.69 4.89 -8.86
CA ARG A 180 -9.16 4.77 -8.71
C ARG A 180 -9.75 3.39 -8.83
N ARG A 181 -10.84 3.13 -8.10
CA ARG A 181 -11.61 1.88 -8.18
C ARG A 181 -10.78 0.61 -7.96
N ASN A 182 -9.68 0.72 -7.23
CA ASN A 182 -8.84 -0.42 -6.89
C ASN A 182 -9.29 -1.07 -5.57
N ARG A 183 -8.92 -2.33 -5.38
CA ARG A 183 -9.11 -3.08 -4.12
C ARG A 183 -7.75 -3.49 -3.56
N ALA A 184 -7.41 -2.98 -2.39
CA ALA A 184 -6.19 -3.32 -1.66
C ALA A 184 -6.54 -3.96 -0.31
N GLU A 185 -6.13 -5.21 -0.11
CA GLU A 185 -6.44 -5.95 1.12
C GLU A 185 -5.29 -6.77 1.66
N PHE A 186 -5.23 -6.93 2.98
CA PHE A 186 -4.23 -7.74 3.66
C PHE A 186 -2.78 -7.37 3.32
N ASN A 187 -2.53 -6.09 3.01
CA ASN A 187 -1.19 -5.52 2.85
C ASN A 187 -0.75 -4.82 4.14
N VAL A 188 0.52 -4.43 4.27
CA VAL A 188 0.89 -3.50 5.34
C VAL A 188 0.26 -2.14 5.04
N ALA A 189 0.63 -1.52 3.93
CA ALA A 189 -0.08 -0.37 3.38
C ALA A 189 -1.04 -0.84 2.28
N GLY A 190 -2.33 -0.53 2.38
CA GLY A 190 -3.27 -0.81 1.29
C GLY A 190 -2.88 -0.04 0.03
N ILE A 191 -2.90 1.28 0.14
CA ILE A 191 -2.48 2.21 -0.91
C ILE A 191 -1.45 3.17 -0.31
N GLU A 192 -0.32 3.36 -0.96
CA GLU A 192 0.71 4.31 -0.56
C GLU A 192 1.06 5.29 -1.69
N ILE A 193 1.03 6.58 -1.36
CA ILE A 193 1.45 7.68 -2.21
C ILE A 193 2.69 8.29 -1.57
N GLU A 194 3.87 7.92 -2.06
CA GLU A 194 5.17 8.35 -1.54
C GLU A 194 5.76 9.45 -2.44
N ASN A 195 6.13 10.59 -1.86
CA ASN A 195 6.86 11.67 -2.53
C ASN A 195 6.30 12.00 -3.92
N THR A 196 4.97 12.01 -4.08
CA THR A 196 4.30 12.18 -5.38
C THR A 196 3.65 13.56 -5.47
N ILE A 197 3.79 14.21 -6.64
CA ILE A 197 3.26 15.54 -6.91
C ILE A 197 1.97 15.39 -7.72
N ASP A 198 0.87 15.95 -7.23
CA ASP A 198 -0.46 15.94 -7.86
C ASP A 198 -1.00 14.50 -8.01
N ALA A 199 -1.71 14.02 -6.98
CA ALA A 199 -2.29 12.68 -6.96
C ALA A 199 -3.78 12.68 -6.58
N ASP A 200 -4.60 11.98 -7.36
CA ASP A 200 -6.01 11.71 -7.06
C ASP A 200 -6.19 10.25 -6.66
N VAL A 201 -6.58 10.01 -5.41
CA VAL A 201 -6.84 8.67 -4.86
C VAL A 201 -8.32 8.57 -4.50
N TYR A 202 -9.12 7.89 -5.33
CA TYR A 202 -10.58 7.88 -5.13
C TYR A 202 -11.32 6.61 -5.53
N GLU A 203 -12.49 6.40 -4.93
CA GLU A 203 -13.34 5.23 -5.20
C GLU A 203 -12.65 3.88 -4.94
N ASN A 204 -11.55 3.86 -4.20
CA ASN A 204 -10.85 2.63 -3.85
C ASN A 204 -11.47 1.97 -2.62
N LEU A 205 -11.31 0.66 -2.52
CA LEU A 205 -11.51 -0.12 -1.31
C LEU A 205 -10.15 -0.48 -0.71
N ALA A 206 -9.84 0.10 0.44
CA ALA A 206 -8.68 -0.26 1.26
C ALA A 206 -9.18 -0.92 2.55
N ALA A 207 -9.14 -2.26 2.61
CA ALA A 207 -9.73 -3.01 3.70
C ALA A 207 -8.83 -4.10 4.27
N ASN A 208 -8.90 -4.34 5.58
CA ASN A 208 -8.13 -5.41 6.25
C ASN A 208 -6.61 -5.31 6.04
N ASN A 209 -6.06 -4.13 5.75
CA ASN A 209 -4.62 -3.88 5.75
C ASN A 209 -4.12 -3.58 7.18
N THR A 210 -2.84 -3.30 7.37
CA THR A 210 -2.35 -2.67 8.62
C THR A 210 -2.70 -1.19 8.66
N GLY A 211 -2.44 -0.49 7.56
CA GLY A 211 -2.88 0.87 7.27
C GLY A 211 -3.63 0.93 5.94
N GLY A 212 -4.73 1.69 5.87
CA GLY A 212 -5.55 1.77 4.67
C GLY A 212 -4.92 2.55 3.52
N ILE A 213 -4.85 3.88 3.65
CA ILE A 213 -4.28 4.78 2.63
C ILE A 213 -3.22 5.67 3.29
N LEU A 214 -2.01 5.69 2.74
CA LEU A 214 -0.84 6.41 3.26
C LEU A 214 -0.39 7.48 2.26
N VAL A 215 -0.13 8.70 2.73
CA VAL A 215 0.32 9.85 1.92
C VAL A 215 1.58 10.44 2.55
N PHE A 216 2.74 9.98 2.09
CA PHE A 216 4.01 10.08 2.82
C PHE A 216 5.02 10.88 2.01
N ASN A 217 5.85 11.67 2.69
CA ASN A 217 7.14 12.09 2.16
C ASN A 217 8.25 11.46 2.99
N MET A 218 9.19 10.81 2.33
CA MET A 218 10.38 10.23 2.92
C MET A 218 11.61 11.11 2.65
N PRO A 219 12.56 11.20 3.60
CA PRO A 219 13.80 11.92 3.40
C PRO A 219 14.72 11.18 2.41
N ASN A 220 15.72 11.90 1.90
CA ASN A 220 16.77 11.36 1.00
C ASN A 220 16.25 10.85 -0.36
N LEU A 221 15.09 11.31 -0.80
CA LEU A 221 14.50 11.01 -2.10
C LEU A 221 14.61 12.21 -3.06
N PRO A 222 14.57 11.98 -4.39
CA PRO A 222 14.85 13.02 -5.38
C PRO A 222 13.81 14.15 -5.46
N GLN A 223 12.63 13.97 -4.87
CA GLN A 223 11.57 14.96 -4.85
C GLN A 223 10.72 14.85 -3.58
N GLU A 224 10.06 15.94 -3.22
CA GLU A 224 8.98 15.95 -2.22
C GLU A 224 7.63 15.84 -2.92
N GLY A 225 6.69 15.14 -2.28
CA GLY A 225 5.32 15.05 -2.70
C GLY A 225 4.45 16.16 -2.13
N LYS A 226 3.39 16.49 -2.85
CA LYS A 226 2.37 17.47 -2.45
C LYS A 226 1.13 17.36 -3.34
N ASN A 227 0.06 18.05 -2.95
CA ASN A 227 -1.19 18.16 -3.71
C ASN A 227 -1.90 16.81 -3.90
N THR A 228 -2.00 16.02 -2.83
CA THR A 228 -2.71 14.74 -2.86
C THR A 228 -4.16 14.91 -2.43
N ARG A 229 -5.11 14.42 -3.22
CA ARG A 229 -6.54 14.39 -2.89
C ARG A 229 -6.98 12.94 -2.66
N VAL A 230 -7.43 12.64 -1.45
CA VAL A 230 -7.94 11.33 -1.04
C VAL A 230 -9.44 11.43 -0.82
N PHE A 231 -10.25 10.90 -1.74
CA PHE A 231 -11.70 11.12 -1.68
C PHE A 231 -12.59 9.98 -2.14
N ASN A 232 -13.80 9.90 -1.60
CA ASN A 232 -14.79 8.87 -1.95
C ASN A 232 -14.27 7.42 -1.84
N ASN A 233 -13.25 7.18 -1.03
CA ASN A 233 -12.74 5.83 -0.77
C ASN A 233 -13.54 5.16 0.35
N LYS A 234 -13.49 3.82 0.37
CA LYS A 234 -13.92 2.98 1.49
C LYS A 234 -12.68 2.46 2.21
N VAL A 235 -12.47 2.90 3.44
CA VAL A 235 -11.29 2.59 4.26
C VAL A 235 -11.74 1.83 5.51
N ILE A 236 -11.75 0.50 5.43
CA ILE A 236 -12.57 -0.34 6.31
C ILE A 236 -11.70 -1.36 7.05
N LYS A 237 -11.76 -1.37 8.39
CA LYS A 237 -11.19 -2.43 9.23
C LYS A 237 -9.72 -2.74 8.92
N ASN A 238 -8.89 -1.73 8.68
CA ASN A 238 -7.46 -1.93 8.46
C ASN A 238 -6.77 -2.25 9.80
N ASN A 239 -7.03 -3.45 10.32
CA ASN A 239 -6.68 -3.92 11.66
C ASN A 239 -5.73 -5.13 11.64
N THR A 240 -5.25 -5.55 10.46
CA THR A 240 -4.27 -6.64 10.35
C THR A 240 -2.99 -6.22 11.05
N GLU A 241 -2.38 -7.15 11.80
CA GLU A 241 -1.12 -6.91 12.48
C GLU A 241 -0.02 -6.47 11.49
N ASN A 242 0.85 -5.55 11.90
CA ASN A 242 1.92 -5.12 11.02
C ASN A 242 2.92 -6.26 10.77
N PHE A 243 3.07 -6.66 9.51
CA PHE A 243 3.97 -7.72 9.07
C PHE A 243 5.09 -7.21 8.15
N GLY A 244 5.30 -5.89 8.12
CA GLY A 244 6.37 -5.24 7.37
C GLY A 244 7.76 -5.63 7.84
N HIS A 245 8.73 -5.56 6.94
CA HIS A 245 10.12 -5.86 7.31
C HIS A 245 10.63 -4.84 8.33
N LYS A 246 11.22 -5.33 9.43
CA LYS A 246 11.74 -4.44 10.47
C LYS A 246 12.74 -3.45 9.88
N GLY A 247 12.54 -2.16 10.19
CA GLY A 247 13.38 -1.08 9.71
C GLY A 247 12.88 -0.40 8.45
N THR A 248 11.86 -0.94 7.77
CA THR A 248 11.17 -0.19 6.70
C THR A 248 10.25 0.89 7.31
N PRO A 249 9.91 1.94 6.54
CA PRO A 249 8.99 2.98 6.98
C PRO A 249 7.63 2.43 7.40
N VAL A 250 7.02 1.58 6.57
CA VAL A 250 5.70 1.00 6.82
C VAL A 250 5.66 0.08 8.04
N ALA A 251 6.81 -0.45 8.50
CA ALA A 251 6.88 -1.24 9.73
C ALA A 251 6.61 -0.42 11.00
N SER A 252 6.55 0.92 10.90
CA SER A 252 6.15 1.79 12.01
C SER A 252 4.66 2.10 12.05
N ILE A 253 3.89 1.68 11.03
CA ILE A 253 2.45 1.98 10.97
C ILE A 253 1.73 1.15 12.02
N PRO A 254 1.03 1.78 12.97
CA PRO A 254 0.21 1.06 13.93
C PRO A 254 -0.90 0.31 13.20
N ALA A 255 -1.09 -0.98 13.51
CA ALA A 255 -2.27 -1.70 13.05
C ALA A 255 -3.54 -0.96 13.48
N GLY A 256 -4.56 -0.89 12.63
CA GLY A 256 -5.77 -0.10 12.92
C GLY A 256 -5.71 1.32 12.38
N THR A 257 -4.86 1.61 11.39
CA THR A 257 -4.74 2.94 10.80
C THR A 257 -5.65 3.07 9.57
N GLY A 258 -6.56 4.04 9.56
CA GLY A 258 -7.41 4.32 8.40
C GLY A 258 -6.64 5.02 7.28
N ILE A 259 -6.57 6.34 7.35
CA ILE A 259 -5.78 7.19 6.44
C ILE A 259 -4.62 7.81 7.23
N SER A 260 -3.41 7.78 6.70
CA SER A 260 -2.22 8.35 7.36
C SER A 260 -1.53 9.37 6.47
N ILE A 261 -1.18 10.51 7.05
CA ILE A 261 -0.32 11.52 6.44
C ILE A 261 0.99 11.56 7.23
N ASN A 262 2.12 11.50 6.54
CA ASN A 262 3.43 11.69 7.15
C ASN A 262 4.24 12.72 6.37
N SER A 263 4.54 13.85 7.01
CA SER A 263 5.43 14.91 6.48
C SER A 263 5.08 15.38 5.07
N ASN A 264 3.79 15.33 4.70
CA ASN A 264 3.32 15.67 3.38
C ASN A 264 2.48 16.94 3.44
N ASP A 265 2.56 17.71 2.36
CA ASP A 265 1.93 19.02 2.27
C ASP A 265 0.81 19.07 1.26
N HIS A 266 -0.18 19.94 1.51
CA HIS A 266 -1.30 20.16 0.62
C HIS A 266 -2.03 18.83 0.37
N VAL A 267 -2.60 18.26 1.43
CA VAL A 267 -3.37 17.01 1.37
C VAL A 267 -4.84 17.29 1.66
N GLU A 268 -5.71 16.90 0.75
CA GLU A 268 -7.16 17.09 0.87
C GLU A 268 -7.85 15.73 1.06
N ILE A 269 -8.56 15.53 2.18
CA ILE A 269 -9.20 14.26 2.55
C ILE A 269 -10.70 14.51 2.70
N PHE A 270 -11.51 13.99 1.76
CA PHE A 270 -12.93 14.31 1.74
C PHE A 270 -13.85 13.25 1.18
N GLY A 271 -15.09 13.21 1.67
CA GLY A 271 -16.12 12.30 1.14
C GLY A 271 -15.84 10.80 1.34
N ASN A 272 -14.80 10.44 2.11
CA ASN A 272 -14.47 9.05 2.37
C ASN A 272 -15.42 8.42 3.40
N GLU A 273 -15.64 7.11 3.27
CA GLU A 273 -16.25 6.28 4.30
C GLU A 273 -15.11 5.55 5.03
N VAL A 274 -14.87 5.91 6.30
CA VAL A 274 -13.76 5.38 7.09
C VAL A 274 -14.33 4.69 8.34
N VAL A 275 -14.16 3.38 8.41
CA VAL A 275 -14.97 2.51 9.29
C VAL A 275 -14.10 1.54 10.06
N GLU A 276 -14.26 1.51 11.38
CA GLU A 276 -13.74 0.48 12.30
C GLU A 276 -12.21 0.24 12.22
N ASN A 277 -11.42 1.30 12.06
CA ASN A 277 -9.96 1.26 12.17
C ASN A 277 -9.54 1.43 13.65
N ASN A 278 -8.92 0.41 14.23
CA ASN A 278 -8.77 0.25 15.68
C ASN A 278 -7.92 1.33 16.38
N THR A 279 -6.93 1.88 15.67
CA THR A 279 -6.04 2.93 16.17
C THR A 279 -6.60 4.32 15.94
N ALA A 280 -6.85 4.70 14.70
CA ALA A 280 -7.45 6.00 14.38
C ALA A 280 -7.99 5.99 12.95
N ASN A 281 -9.02 6.80 12.70
CA ASN A 281 -9.57 6.93 11.35
C ASN A 281 -8.64 7.77 10.46
N ILE A 282 -8.08 8.85 10.98
CA ILE A 282 -7.02 9.64 10.34
C ILE A 282 -5.86 9.85 11.32
N ILE A 283 -4.63 9.63 10.86
CA ILE A 283 -3.40 9.98 11.57
C ILE A 283 -2.66 11.06 10.77
N VAL A 284 -2.35 12.19 11.40
CA VAL A 284 -1.47 13.22 10.87
C VAL A 284 -0.17 13.18 11.67
N SER A 285 0.95 13.01 10.98
CA SER A 285 2.24 12.82 11.64
C SER A 285 3.38 13.51 10.90
N SER A 286 4.44 13.76 11.65
CA SER A 286 5.72 14.26 11.20
C SER A 286 6.77 13.13 11.21
N LEU A 287 7.92 13.38 10.60
CA LEU A 287 9.10 12.51 10.65
C LEU A 287 9.54 12.21 12.09
N PHE A 288 9.28 13.10 13.04
CA PHE A 288 9.75 12.97 14.42
C PHE A 288 9.08 11.83 15.18
N SER A 289 7.92 11.38 14.71
CA SER A 289 7.12 10.33 15.34
C SER A 289 7.33 8.94 14.70
N THR A 290 8.31 8.81 13.79
CA THR A 290 8.53 7.57 13.03
C THR A 290 9.80 6.83 13.46
N ASN A 291 9.90 5.54 13.09
CA ASN A 291 11.09 4.72 13.34
C ASN A 291 12.32 5.14 12.50
N TYR A 292 12.12 5.90 11.43
CA TYR A 292 13.16 6.48 10.56
C TYR A 292 13.45 7.95 10.89
N SER A 293 13.05 8.43 12.07
CA SER A 293 13.32 9.80 12.52
C SER A 293 14.80 10.17 12.64
N ASN A 294 15.73 9.23 12.51
CA ASN A 294 17.18 9.53 12.45
C ASN A 294 17.67 9.88 11.03
N ASP A 295 16.84 9.68 10.01
CA ASP A 295 17.15 9.95 8.61
C ASP A 295 16.96 11.43 8.22
N LYS A 296 16.80 12.30 9.24
CA LYS A 296 16.74 13.79 9.20
C LYS A 296 17.91 14.48 8.48
N LYS A 297 18.90 13.73 8.00
CA LYS A 297 20.14 14.26 7.42
C LYS A 297 19.99 14.79 6.00
N ALA A 298 18.81 14.66 5.38
CA ALA A 298 18.51 15.30 4.11
C ALA A 298 18.48 16.83 4.31
N PRO A 299 19.44 17.60 3.74
CA PRO A 299 19.65 19.02 4.08
C PRO A 299 18.45 19.95 3.81
N ASN A 300 17.46 19.49 3.03
CA ASN A 300 16.33 20.27 2.56
C ASN A 300 14.99 19.53 2.69
N TYR A 301 14.90 18.48 3.52
CA TYR A 301 13.65 17.76 3.69
C TYR A 301 12.74 18.47 4.71
N ASP A 302 11.48 18.71 4.35
CA ASP A 302 10.47 19.17 5.28
C ASP A 302 9.91 18.01 6.12
N PRO A 303 10.14 17.98 7.46
CA PRO A 303 9.62 16.92 8.30
C PRO A 303 8.19 17.16 8.78
N TYR A 304 7.55 18.29 8.47
CA TYR A 304 6.25 18.65 9.03
C TYR A 304 5.11 18.40 8.03
N PRO A 305 3.92 17.99 8.51
CA PRO A 305 2.73 18.00 7.67
C PRO A 305 2.08 19.39 7.66
N GLU A 306 1.89 19.99 6.50
CA GLU A 306 1.31 21.33 6.37
C GLU A 306 0.16 21.37 5.36
N SER A 307 -0.75 22.34 5.53
CA SER A 307 -1.86 22.56 4.60
C SER A 307 -2.77 21.32 4.42
N ILE A 308 -3.13 20.66 5.52
CA ILE A 308 -3.98 19.44 5.51
C ILE A 308 -5.44 19.85 5.66
N TYR A 309 -6.31 19.42 4.75
CA TYR A 309 -7.74 19.74 4.80
C TYR A 309 -8.62 18.50 4.89
N ILE A 310 -9.36 18.36 6.00
CA ILE A 310 -10.22 17.21 6.28
C ILE A 310 -11.68 17.68 6.35
N TYR A 311 -12.54 17.21 5.45
CA TYR A 311 -13.95 17.63 5.42
C TYR A 311 -14.90 16.61 4.76
N GLY A 312 -16.18 16.62 5.12
CA GLY A 312 -17.20 15.79 4.47
C GLY A 312 -17.00 14.26 4.52
N ASN A 313 -16.09 13.74 5.34
CA ASN A 313 -15.88 12.31 5.55
C ASN A 313 -16.92 11.75 6.52
N LYS A 314 -17.28 10.48 6.33
CA LYS A 314 -18.16 9.72 7.22
C LYS A 314 -17.31 8.75 8.04
N PHE A 315 -17.22 9.01 9.33
CA PHE A 315 -16.53 8.16 10.28
C PHE A 315 -17.53 7.28 11.04
N SER A 316 -17.21 6.00 11.21
CA SER A 316 -18.01 5.10 12.04
C SER A 316 -17.13 4.10 12.78
N GLY A 317 -17.19 4.12 14.12
CA GLY A 317 -16.33 3.29 14.96
C GLY A 317 -14.85 3.69 14.87
N GLY A 318 -13.99 2.80 15.39
CA GLY A 318 -12.53 3.02 15.45
C GLY A 318 -12.04 3.69 16.74
N GLY A 319 -10.72 3.78 16.88
CA GLY A 319 -10.03 4.48 17.98
C GLY A 319 -10.11 3.81 19.36
N GLY A 320 -10.80 2.67 19.50
CA GLY A 320 -11.03 2.01 20.79
C GLY A 320 -9.87 1.13 21.27
N SER A 321 -9.06 0.62 20.34
CA SER A 321 -8.03 -0.38 20.61
C SER A 321 -6.75 -0.09 19.83
N PRO A 322 -6.08 1.04 20.10
CA PRO A 322 -4.89 1.42 19.37
C PRO A 322 -3.74 0.43 19.55
N ASP A 323 -2.93 0.30 18.52
CA ASP A 323 -1.73 -0.53 18.52
C ASP A 323 -0.55 0.21 19.18
N GLY A 324 0.34 -0.55 19.83
CA GLY A 324 1.45 0.00 20.62
C GLY A 324 1.06 0.46 22.03
N MET A 325 2.03 0.40 22.97
CA MET A 325 1.79 0.77 24.37
C MET A 325 1.59 2.28 24.55
N ASP A 326 2.33 3.10 23.80
CA ASP A 326 2.28 4.56 23.94
C ASP A 326 0.90 5.11 23.54
N LEU A 327 0.33 4.64 22.42
CA LEU A 327 -1.02 5.02 22.01
C LEU A 327 -2.10 4.49 22.96
N LYS A 328 -1.92 3.29 23.53
CA LYS A 328 -2.83 2.78 24.58
C LYS A 328 -2.77 3.66 25.83
N ALA A 329 -1.58 4.04 26.29
CA ALA A 329 -1.40 4.93 27.43
C ALA A 329 -2.01 6.32 27.18
N LEU A 330 -1.77 6.89 25.99
CA LEU A 330 -2.36 8.15 25.57
C LEU A 330 -3.90 8.09 25.57
N LYS A 331 -4.48 7.04 24.98
CA LYS A 331 -5.94 6.83 24.96
C LYS A 331 -6.50 6.76 26.38
N VAL A 332 -5.87 5.98 27.26
CA VAL A 332 -6.30 5.82 28.65
C VAL A 332 -6.19 7.14 29.42
N SER A 333 -5.12 7.91 29.20
CA SER A 333 -4.91 9.20 29.84
C SER A 333 -5.97 10.24 29.46
N LEU A 334 -6.37 10.29 28.20
CA LEU A 334 -7.32 11.29 27.70
C LEU A 334 -8.79 10.87 27.84
N PHE A 335 -9.09 9.58 27.66
CA PHE A 335 -10.46 9.08 27.48
C PHE A 335 -10.83 7.93 28.43
N GLY A 336 -9.89 7.45 29.25
CA GLY A 336 -10.09 6.31 30.14
C GLY A 336 -10.06 4.96 29.42
N ILE A 337 -10.14 3.88 30.21
CA ILE A 337 -10.00 2.49 29.74
C ILE A 337 -11.06 2.15 28.67
N ASN A 338 -12.30 2.59 28.90
CA ASN A 338 -13.45 2.35 28.01
C ASN A 338 -13.62 3.44 26.93
N GLY A 339 -12.77 4.46 26.95
CA GLY A 339 -12.77 5.52 25.95
C GLY A 339 -12.19 5.09 24.61
N ARG A 340 -12.33 5.97 23.63
CA ARG A 340 -11.76 5.83 22.28
C ARG A 340 -11.13 7.15 21.86
N PHE A 341 -10.13 7.09 20.99
CA PHE A 341 -9.66 8.27 20.28
C PHE A 341 -10.80 8.88 19.46
N PRO A 342 -10.79 10.22 19.26
CA PRO A 342 -11.62 10.85 18.24
C PRO A 342 -11.15 10.42 16.84
N ASP A 343 -11.86 10.87 15.80
CA ASP A 343 -11.60 10.45 14.42
C ASP A 343 -10.17 10.76 13.94
N ILE A 344 -9.60 11.87 14.43
CA ILE A 344 -8.31 12.39 13.97
C ILE A 344 -7.31 12.35 15.13
N LEU A 345 -6.15 11.74 14.89
CA LEU A 345 -4.99 11.77 15.77
C LEU A 345 -3.89 12.59 15.11
N TRP A 346 -3.32 13.56 15.81
CA TRP A 346 -2.18 14.34 15.35
C TRP A 346 -1.04 14.23 16.35
N ASP A 347 0.18 14.06 15.85
CA ASP A 347 1.37 13.96 16.71
C ASP A 347 1.79 15.29 17.37
N GLY A 348 1.24 16.42 16.93
CA GLY A 348 1.48 17.74 17.51
C GLY A 348 2.70 18.48 16.98
N TYR A 349 3.46 17.88 16.06
CA TYR A 349 4.62 18.55 15.45
C TYR A 349 4.17 19.52 14.36
N PHE A 350 4.76 20.71 14.37
CA PHE A 350 4.59 21.72 13.33
C PHE A 350 5.84 22.60 13.21
N ASN A 351 5.99 23.26 12.06
CA ASN A 351 7.14 24.10 11.78
C ASN A 351 7.08 25.45 12.51
N LYS A 352 7.79 25.56 13.63
CA LYS A 352 7.86 26.81 14.42
C LYS A 352 8.49 27.98 13.66
N ALA A 353 9.28 27.71 12.61
CA ALA A 353 9.91 28.76 11.81
C ALA A 353 8.91 29.52 10.94
N LEU A 354 7.73 28.94 10.66
CA LEU A 354 6.67 29.56 9.86
C LEU A 354 5.70 30.43 10.67
N LEU A 355 5.89 30.55 11.99
CA LEU A 355 5.00 31.31 12.84
C LEU A 355 5.00 32.80 12.49
N VAL A 356 3.81 33.37 12.35
CA VAL A 356 3.57 34.82 12.23
C VAL A 356 2.72 35.23 13.42
N ASN A 357 3.23 36.16 14.24
CA ASN A 357 2.58 36.60 15.50
C ASN A 357 2.23 35.42 16.44
N GLY A 358 3.11 34.41 16.51
CA GLY A 358 2.95 33.25 17.39
C GLY A 358 1.92 32.22 16.91
N GLN A 359 1.37 32.37 15.70
CA GLN A 359 0.44 31.40 15.11
C GLN A 359 0.92 30.96 13.73
N LEU A 360 0.59 29.72 13.34
CA LEU A 360 0.77 29.29 11.97
C LEU A 360 -0.16 30.10 11.06
N PRO A 361 0.31 30.60 9.91
CA PRO A 361 -0.54 31.16 8.86
C PRO A 361 -1.64 30.17 8.51
N MET A 362 -2.86 30.67 8.25
CA MET A 362 -4.02 29.82 7.94
C MET A 362 -3.73 28.81 6.83
N ALA A 363 -3.00 29.24 5.79
CA ALA A 363 -2.63 28.39 4.66
C ALA A 363 -1.81 27.16 5.06
N MET A 364 -1.03 27.20 6.14
CA MET A 364 -0.14 26.11 6.57
C MET A 364 -0.77 25.20 7.64
N ARG A 365 -2.02 25.45 8.05
CA ARG A 365 -2.64 24.72 9.16
C ARG A 365 -3.17 23.36 8.73
N ILE A 366 -3.39 22.51 9.73
CA ILE A 366 -4.32 21.38 9.63
C ILE A 366 -5.73 21.94 9.90
N CYS A 367 -6.58 21.94 8.88
CA CYS A 367 -7.95 22.42 8.92
C CYS A 367 -8.96 21.26 8.88
N ILE A 368 -9.97 21.32 9.75
CA ILE A 368 -10.99 20.30 9.95
C ILE A 368 -12.36 20.97 9.86
N ASN A 369 -13.10 20.64 8.81
CA ASN A 369 -14.50 21.02 8.61
C ASN A 369 -15.34 19.75 8.38
N ASN A 370 -15.37 18.87 9.38
CA ASN A 370 -15.94 17.53 9.28
C ASN A 370 -17.07 17.28 10.30
N GLY A 371 -17.96 18.26 10.45
CA GLY A 371 -19.12 18.16 11.34
C GLY A 371 -18.72 17.97 12.82
N ALA A 372 -19.17 16.85 13.41
CA ALA A 372 -18.94 16.54 14.83
C ALA A 372 -17.59 15.86 15.12
N SER A 373 -16.72 15.68 14.12
CA SER A 373 -15.41 15.07 14.31
C SER A 373 -14.56 15.81 15.33
N GLY A 374 -13.78 15.04 16.09
CA GLY A 374 -12.80 15.54 17.06
C GLY A 374 -11.36 15.30 16.60
N ILE A 375 -10.42 15.88 17.34
CA ILE A 375 -8.98 15.64 17.19
C ILE A 375 -8.37 15.34 18.56
N ALA A 376 -7.37 14.46 18.59
CA ALA A 376 -6.44 14.31 19.70
C ALA A 376 -5.04 14.73 19.24
N ASN A 377 -4.47 15.74 19.88
CA ASN A 377 -3.07 16.11 19.76
C ASN A 377 -2.27 15.36 20.83
N ALA A 378 -1.32 14.54 20.40
CA ALA A 378 -0.49 13.72 21.28
C ALA A 378 0.55 14.53 22.07
N ASP A 379 0.84 15.79 21.70
CA ASP A 379 1.91 16.61 22.29
C ASP A 379 3.32 16.00 22.12
N GLY A 380 3.62 15.46 20.93
CA GLY A 380 4.93 14.90 20.60
C GLY A 380 6.10 15.85 20.91
N PRO A 381 6.08 17.14 20.49
CA PRO A 381 7.13 18.10 20.84
C PRO A 381 7.31 18.34 22.34
N GLY A 382 6.24 18.21 23.14
CA GLY A 382 6.26 18.32 24.60
C GLY A 382 6.64 17.02 25.32
N GLY A 383 6.92 15.95 24.57
CA GLY A 383 7.20 14.63 25.11
C GLY A 383 5.95 13.93 25.67
N TYR A 384 4.80 14.16 25.04
CA TYR A 384 3.50 13.57 25.36
C TYR A 384 2.95 13.93 26.75
N LYS A 385 3.41 15.05 27.32
CA LYS A 385 3.10 15.44 28.70
C LYS A 385 1.78 16.20 28.83
N ASN A 386 1.40 16.95 27.80
CA ASN A 386 0.20 17.79 27.79
C ASN A 386 -0.64 17.53 26.54
N PRO A 387 -1.08 16.28 26.31
CA PRO A 387 -1.94 15.99 25.18
C PRO A 387 -3.26 16.76 25.28
N SER A 388 -3.84 17.11 24.14
CA SER A 388 -5.01 18.00 24.06
C SER A 388 -6.05 17.47 23.08
N THR A 389 -7.32 17.77 23.35
CA THR A 389 -8.44 17.52 22.42
C THR A 389 -9.05 18.81 21.89
N ASP A 390 -8.37 19.94 22.06
CA ASP A 390 -8.85 21.23 21.59
C ASP A 390 -8.80 21.31 20.07
N ILE A 391 -9.98 21.21 19.45
CA ILE A 391 -10.15 21.33 18.00
C ILE A 391 -10.18 22.79 17.53
N THR A 392 -10.33 23.76 18.43
CA THR A 392 -10.55 25.18 18.08
C THR A 392 -9.51 25.73 17.09
N PRO A 393 -8.19 25.45 17.24
CA PRO A 393 -7.18 25.92 16.29
C PRO A 393 -7.31 25.34 14.88
N HIS A 394 -8.02 24.22 14.75
CA HIS A 394 -8.20 23.45 13.51
C HIS A 394 -9.55 23.73 12.83
N LYS A 395 -10.45 24.49 13.44
CA LYS A 395 -11.71 24.90 12.81
C LYS A 395 -11.47 26.00 11.79
N CYS A 396 -11.06 25.61 10.59
CA CYS A 396 -10.76 26.48 9.47
C CYS A 396 -11.07 25.78 8.13
N ASP A 397 -11.00 26.56 7.06
CA ASP A 397 -11.09 26.07 5.68
C ASP A 397 -9.78 26.38 4.95
N LEU A 398 -9.41 25.50 4.02
CA LEU A 398 -8.32 25.72 3.07
C LEU A 398 -8.87 25.79 1.64
N PRO A 399 -8.14 26.43 0.70
CA PRO A 399 -8.44 26.32 -0.72
C PRO A 399 -8.44 24.85 -1.16
N LYS A 400 -9.46 24.46 -1.95
CA LYS A 400 -9.55 23.11 -2.50
C LYS A 400 -8.50 22.90 -3.59
N LEU A 401 -7.97 21.69 -3.67
CA LEU A 401 -6.96 21.35 -4.67
C LEU A 401 -7.63 21.08 -6.03
N PRO A 402 -6.99 21.50 -7.13
CA PRO A 402 -7.50 21.21 -8.46
C PRO A 402 -7.41 19.69 -8.75
N PRO A 403 -8.29 19.16 -9.62
CA PRO A 403 -8.17 17.78 -10.06
C PRO A 403 -6.93 17.53 -10.89
N VAL A 404 -6.35 16.34 -10.71
CA VAL A 404 -5.27 15.86 -11.56
C VAL A 404 -5.80 15.72 -12.98
N LYS A 405 -5.02 16.20 -13.94
CA LYS A 405 -5.29 16.06 -15.37
C LYS A 405 -4.17 15.23 -15.98
N LEU A 406 -4.52 14.05 -16.47
CA LEU A 406 -3.59 13.24 -17.25
C LEU A 406 -3.53 13.79 -18.67
N GLU A 407 -2.34 14.06 -19.18
CA GLU A 407 -2.12 14.46 -20.56
C GLU A 407 -2.35 13.24 -21.46
N SER A 408 -3.59 13.08 -21.93
CA SER A 408 -4.11 12.00 -22.79
C SER A 408 -4.34 10.62 -22.15
N ALA A 409 -5.45 10.48 -21.41
CA ALA A 409 -6.08 9.18 -21.13
C ALA A 409 -6.91 8.67 -22.34
N ALA A 410 -6.36 8.80 -23.55
CA ALA A 410 -7.03 8.47 -24.81
C ALA A 410 -6.30 7.37 -25.55
N ARG A 411 -6.13 6.20 -24.93
CA ARG A 411 -5.99 4.88 -25.58
C ARG A 411 -6.62 3.80 -24.74
#